data_AF-A0A7S2EDQ0-F1
#
_entry.id   AF-A0A7S2EDQ0-F1
#
_cell.length_a   1.000
_cell.length_b   1.000
_cell.length_c   1.000
_cell.angle_alpha   90.00
_cell.angle_beta   90.00
_cell.angle_gamma   90.00
#
_symmetry.space_group_name_H-M   'P 1'
#
loop_
_entity.id
_entity.type
_entity.pdbx_description
1 polymer ?
#
loop_
_entity_poly.entity_id
_entity_poly.type
_entity_poly.pdbx_seq_one_letter_code
_entity_poly.pdbx_strand_id
1 'polypeptide(L)'
;LSDPPDVTVLLGSRDAGRGDEAVRDLESTVPGAGGRVKSIVIDTSSDESVKAAANSCGDGPLYGVVNNAGIWGKSFDDTLDVNYFGVRRVCDAFEPKLVRPGGRIVNIGSASGPMFVAGCRARDLRSKLADPLSIKGGVAELDEIAKSYFGVTDYGGDAYGLSKALLNAYTVLHARDEPDLIVNSCSPGFIRTDLTINAGLGATNPPEKGAFAPVDLLMNSKFEGIPTGRYYGSDAVRSPLDCYRGPGDPPFEGP
;
A
#
# COMPACT_ATOMS: atom_id res chain seq x y z
N LEU A 1 -15.10 -17.38 3.79
CA LEU A 1 -13.71 -17.77 4.09
C LEU A 1 -13.81 -18.96 5.03
N SER A 2 -13.61 -20.18 4.52
CA SER A 2 -13.37 -21.36 5.35
C SER A 2 -12.13 -21.08 6.21
N ASP A 3 -12.22 -21.32 7.52
CA ASP A 3 -11.23 -21.04 8.58
C ASP A 3 -9.93 -20.37 8.10
N PRO A 4 -9.69 -19.06 8.40
CA PRO A 4 -8.37 -18.51 8.17
C PRO A 4 -7.36 -19.39 8.95
N PRO A 5 -6.19 -19.71 8.37
CA PRO A 5 -5.15 -20.44 9.08
C PRO A 5 -4.86 -19.76 10.43
N ASP A 6 -4.25 -20.49 11.37
CA ASP A 6 -3.83 -19.93 12.67
C ASP A 6 -2.75 -18.84 12.45
N VAL A 7 -3.21 -17.62 12.17
CA VAL A 7 -2.37 -16.47 11.83
C VAL A 7 -2.23 -15.56 13.04
N THR A 8 -0.99 -15.16 13.29
CA THR A 8 -0.69 -14.04 14.20
C THR A 8 -0.59 -12.76 13.37
N VAL A 9 -1.26 -11.70 13.81
CA VAL A 9 -1.20 -10.37 13.21
C VAL A 9 -0.22 -9.51 14.00
N LEU A 10 0.76 -8.93 13.32
CA LEU A 10 1.60 -7.87 13.87
C LEU A 10 0.98 -6.52 13.49
N LEU A 11 0.39 -5.83 14.46
CA LEU A 11 -0.24 -4.53 14.30
C LEU A 11 0.82 -3.44 14.43
N GLY A 12 1.19 -2.85 13.30
CA GLY A 12 2.17 -1.76 13.22
C GLY A 12 1.61 -0.42 13.69
N SER A 13 2.34 0.27 14.56
CA SER A 13 2.07 1.66 14.93
C SER A 13 3.38 2.42 15.17
N ARG A 14 3.49 3.66 14.71
CA ARG A 14 4.64 4.53 15.05
C ARG A 14 4.66 4.94 16.52
N ASP A 15 3.49 4.90 17.17
CA ASP A 15 3.32 5.22 18.58
C ASP A 15 2.99 3.93 19.36
N ALA A 16 3.87 3.56 20.29
CA ALA A 16 3.75 2.33 21.06
C ALA A 16 2.46 2.31 21.89
N GLY A 17 2.12 3.42 22.56
CA GLY A 17 0.95 3.50 23.42
C GLY A 17 -0.36 3.31 22.65
N ARG A 18 -0.48 3.98 21.49
CA ARG A 18 -1.63 3.81 20.59
C ARG A 18 -1.70 2.41 19.98
N GLY A 19 -0.55 1.80 19.69
CA GLY A 19 -0.50 0.42 19.20
C GLY A 19 -1.02 -0.57 20.24
N ASP A 20 -0.54 -0.46 21.48
CA ASP A 20 -0.95 -1.33 22.60
C ASP A 20 -2.42 -1.13 22.97
N GLU A 21 -2.92 0.10 22.91
CA GLU A 21 -4.35 0.40 23.09
C GLU A 21 -5.20 -0.26 21.99
N ALA A 22 -4.80 -0.14 20.71
CA ALA A 22 -5.52 -0.77 19.61
C ALA A 22 -5.54 -2.31 19.72
N VAL A 23 -4.44 -2.93 20.15
CA VAL A 23 -4.41 -4.39 20.39
C VAL A 23 -5.36 -4.78 21.51
N ARG A 24 -5.35 -4.08 22.66
CA ARG A 24 -6.28 -4.35 23.77
C ARG A 24 -7.74 -4.21 23.35
N ASP A 25 -8.06 -3.17 22.57
CA ASP A 25 -9.39 -2.97 22.03
C ASP A 25 -9.82 -4.14 21.14
N LEU A 26 -8.96 -4.56 20.20
CA LEU A 26 -9.22 -5.70 19.31
C LEU A 26 -9.41 -7.01 20.09
N GLU A 27 -8.56 -7.29 21.08
CA GLU A 27 -8.69 -8.49 21.91
C GLU A 27 -10.00 -8.52 22.72
N SER A 28 -10.50 -7.34 23.11
CA SER A 28 -11.75 -7.20 23.87
C SER A 28 -13.01 -7.21 23.00
N THR A 29 -12.92 -6.76 21.75
CA THR A 29 -14.08 -6.55 20.87
C THR A 29 -14.22 -7.59 19.77
N VAL A 30 -13.15 -8.25 19.36
CA VAL A 30 -13.14 -9.23 18.26
C VAL A 30 -13.03 -10.65 18.82
N PRO A 31 -14.09 -11.47 18.73
CA PRO A 31 -14.06 -12.85 19.19
C PRO A 31 -12.91 -13.65 18.58
N GLY A 32 -12.10 -14.24 19.44
CA GLY A 32 -10.94 -15.04 19.05
C GLY A 32 -9.66 -14.25 18.80
N ALA A 33 -9.64 -12.91 18.86
CA ALA A 33 -8.40 -12.15 18.65
C ALA A 33 -7.36 -12.32 19.78
N GLY A 34 -7.79 -12.76 20.97
CA GLY A 34 -6.92 -12.91 22.14
C GLY A 34 -5.65 -13.73 21.86
N GLY A 35 -4.49 -13.13 22.11
CA GLY A 35 -3.17 -13.73 21.89
C GLY A 35 -2.74 -13.85 20.43
N ARG A 36 -3.60 -13.48 19.47
CA ARG A 36 -3.34 -13.55 18.02
C ARG A 36 -3.01 -12.21 17.39
N VAL A 37 -3.09 -11.10 18.13
CA VAL A 37 -2.65 -9.77 17.67
C VAL A 37 -1.54 -9.28 18.59
N LYS A 38 -0.43 -8.83 18.03
CA LYS A 38 0.71 -8.27 18.76
C LYS A 38 1.05 -6.90 18.21
N SER A 39 1.29 -5.92 19.06
CA SER A 39 1.74 -4.60 18.63
C SER A 39 3.20 -4.67 18.20
N ILE A 40 3.55 -3.88 17.19
CA ILE A 40 4.93 -3.66 16.78
C ILE A 40 5.14 -2.17 16.49
N VAL A 41 6.21 -1.61 17.05
CA VAL A 41 6.55 -0.20 16.80
C VAL A 41 7.20 -0.08 15.44
N ILE A 42 6.58 0.68 14.54
CA ILE A 42 7.09 0.91 13.19
C ILE A 42 6.67 2.30 12.70
N ASP A 43 7.65 3.18 12.54
CA ASP A 43 7.51 4.43 11.81
C ASP A 43 8.12 4.25 10.42
N THR A 44 7.28 4.26 9.39
CA THR A 44 7.70 4.03 8.00
C THR A 44 8.55 5.17 7.45
N SER A 45 8.63 6.32 8.13
CA SER A 45 9.56 7.41 7.77
C SER A 45 10.99 7.21 8.30
N SER A 46 11.25 6.18 9.12
CA SER A 46 12.57 5.92 9.71
C SER A 46 13.12 4.55 9.30
N ASP A 47 14.30 4.55 8.68
CA ASP A 47 15.02 3.32 8.34
C ASP A 47 15.33 2.47 9.59
N GLU A 48 15.74 3.12 10.68
CA GLU A 48 16.05 2.47 11.95
C GLU A 48 14.82 1.81 12.56
N SER A 49 13.68 2.52 12.56
CA SER A 49 12.43 1.98 13.10
C SER A 49 11.93 0.78 12.29
N VAL A 50 11.96 0.88 10.95
CA VAL A 50 11.54 -0.22 10.07
C VAL A 50 12.45 -1.44 10.21
N LYS A 51 13.77 -1.26 10.27
CA LYS A 51 14.73 -2.35 10.50
C LYS A 51 14.54 -3.01 11.87
N ALA A 52 14.33 -2.19 12.91
CA ALA A 52 14.04 -2.71 14.26
C ALA A 52 12.76 -3.55 14.27
N ALA A 53 11.70 -3.06 13.61
CA ALA A 53 10.45 -3.80 13.47
C ALA A 53 10.66 -5.13 12.74
N ALA A 54 11.31 -5.13 11.58
CA ALA A 54 11.61 -6.35 10.83
C ALA A 54 12.38 -7.38 11.69
N ASN A 55 13.36 -6.92 12.48
CA ASN A 55 14.12 -7.78 13.38
C ASN A 55 13.28 -8.34 14.54
N SER A 56 12.24 -7.63 14.99
CA SER A 56 11.31 -8.10 16.03
C SER A 56 10.13 -8.93 15.50
N CYS A 57 10.01 -9.14 14.19
CA CYS A 57 8.93 -9.88 13.55
C CYS A 57 8.89 -11.39 13.92
N GLY A 58 9.87 -11.86 14.70
CA GLY A 58 10.07 -13.26 15.08
C GLY A 58 10.77 -14.07 13.99
N ASP A 59 11.10 -15.32 14.30
CA ASP A 59 11.79 -16.26 13.40
C ASP A 59 10.81 -17.12 12.58
N GLY A 60 9.51 -16.95 12.78
CA GLY A 60 8.47 -17.67 12.05
C GLY A 60 8.31 -17.18 10.61
N PRO A 61 7.69 -17.99 9.73
CA PRO A 61 7.45 -17.61 8.34
C PRO A 61 6.52 -16.39 8.27
N LEU A 62 6.96 -15.31 7.60
CA LEU A 62 6.11 -14.15 7.35
C LEU A 62 5.28 -14.40 6.09
N TYR A 63 3.96 -14.51 6.23
CA TYR A 63 3.08 -14.78 5.09
C TYR A 63 2.89 -13.55 4.20
N GLY A 64 2.71 -12.37 4.79
CA GLY A 64 2.51 -11.16 4.01
C GLY A 64 2.62 -9.87 4.79
N VAL A 65 2.68 -8.77 4.04
CA VAL A 65 2.81 -7.40 4.53
C VAL A 65 1.72 -6.54 3.89
N VAL A 66 1.08 -5.70 4.70
CA VAL A 66 0.13 -4.68 4.22
C VAL A 66 0.70 -3.29 4.49
N ASN A 67 1.17 -2.65 3.43
CA ASN A 67 1.68 -1.27 3.46
C ASN A 67 0.52 -0.27 3.45
N ASN A 68 -0.09 -0.07 4.62
CA ASN A 68 -1.25 0.81 4.82
C ASN A 68 -0.92 2.24 5.24
N ALA A 69 0.23 2.46 5.89
CA ALA A 69 0.60 3.77 6.40
C ALA A 69 0.58 4.84 5.28
N GLY A 70 -0.03 5.99 5.56
CA GLY A 70 -0.13 7.07 4.60
C GLY A 70 -0.64 8.36 5.21
N ILE A 71 -0.23 9.48 4.62
CA ILE A 71 -0.59 10.83 5.04
C ILE A 71 -1.10 11.64 3.85
N TRP A 72 -1.83 12.71 4.18
CA TRP A 72 -2.37 13.68 3.23
C TRP A 72 -2.25 15.09 3.82
N GLY A 73 -2.21 16.12 2.96
CA GLY A 73 -2.21 17.53 3.38
C GLY A 73 -0.90 17.99 4.02
N LYS A 74 0.21 17.35 3.63
CA LYS A 74 1.58 17.67 4.08
C LYS A 74 2.41 18.14 2.89
N SER A 75 3.69 18.49 3.14
CA SER A 75 4.62 18.86 2.07
C SER A 75 4.83 17.71 1.08
N PHE A 76 5.40 17.99 -0.10
CA PHE A 76 5.83 16.94 -1.03
C PHE A 76 6.80 15.98 -0.36
N ASP A 77 7.79 16.50 0.34
CA ASP A 77 8.82 15.74 1.05
C ASP A 77 8.20 14.76 2.06
N ASP A 78 7.36 15.25 2.98
CA ASP A 78 6.70 14.40 3.97
C ASP A 78 5.80 13.35 3.30
N THR A 79 5.07 13.76 2.26
CA THR A 79 4.10 12.90 1.58
C THR A 79 4.81 11.79 0.82
N LEU A 80 5.88 12.10 0.09
CA LEU A 80 6.67 11.11 -0.64
C LEU A 80 7.46 10.21 0.32
N ASP A 81 8.03 10.79 1.38
CA ASP A 81 8.79 10.04 2.37
C ASP A 81 7.94 8.97 3.06
N VAL A 82 6.69 9.29 3.43
CA VAL A 82 5.79 8.31 4.04
C VAL A 82 5.09 7.41 3.01
N ASN A 83 4.44 7.99 2.00
CA ASN A 83 3.52 7.24 1.13
C ASN A 83 4.22 6.41 0.05
N TYR A 84 5.47 6.74 -0.29
CA TYR A 84 6.27 6.04 -1.30
C TYR A 84 7.53 5.43 -0.70
N PHE A 85 8.44 6.25 -0.15
CA PHE A 85 9.69 5.72 0.41
C PHE A 85 9.46 4.88 1.66
N GLY A 86 8.43 5.17 2.46
CA GLY A 86 8.07 4.33 3.59
C GLY A 86 7.66 2.92 3.16
N VAL A 87 6.98 2.79 2.01
CA VAL A 87 6.68 1.48 1.42
C VAL A 87 7.96 0.80 0.94
N ARG A 88 8.85 1.53 0.25
CA ARG A 88 10.17 1.02 -0.17
C ARG A 88 10.95 0.45 1.02
N ARG A 89 11.06 1.20 2.12
CA ARG A 89 11.76 0.79 3.35
C ARG A 89 11.16 -0.48 3.96
N VAL A 90 9.83 -0.54 4.07
CA VAL A 90 9.14 -1.71 4.63
C VAL A 90 9.35 -2.93 3.74
N CYS A 91 9.20 -2.80 2.43
CA CYS A 91 9.50 -3.88 1.50
C CYS A 91 10.96 -4.35 1.65
N ASP A 92 11.94 -3.46 1.54
CA ASP A 92 13.36 -3.81 1.62
C ASP A 92 13.72 -4.53 2.93
N ALA A 93 13.08 -4.19 4.05
CA ALA A 93 13.36 -4.79 5.36
C ALA A 93 12.59 -6.11 5.63
N PHE A 94 11.33 -6.23 5.21
CA PHE A 94 10.48 -7.38 5.53
C PHE A 94 10.47 -8.44 4.44
N GLU A 95 10.76 -8.08 3.19
CA GLU A 95 10.74 -9.01 2.06
C GLU A 95 11.66 -10.22 2.22
N PRO A 96 12.89 -10.11 2.77
CA PRO A 96 13.75 -11.28 3.00
C PRO A 96 13.15 -12.32 3.97
N LYS A 97 12.11 -11.94 4.73
CA LYS A 97 11.42 -12.81 5.69
C LYS A 97 10.15 -13.43 5.12
N LEU A 98 9.68 -12.95 3.96
CA LEU A 98 8.48 -13.46 3.33
C LEU A 98 8.67 -14.91 2.89
N VAL A 99 7.62 -15.71 3.07
CA VAL A 99 7.56 -17.07 2.53
C VAL A 99 7.65 -17.04 1.01
N ARG A 100 8.37 -18.01 0.44
CA ARG A 100 8.52 -18.16 -1.01
C ARG A 100 8.36 -19.63 -1.43
N PRO A 101 7.68 -19.92 -2.55
CA PRO A 101 6.86 -18.98 -3.33
C PRO A 101 5.54 -18.63 -2.61
N GLY A 102 4.92 -17.50 -2.98
CA GLY A 102 3.55 -17.16 -2.60
C GLY A 102 3.38 -16.17 -1.44
N GLY A 103 4.46 -15.62 -0.89
CA GLY A 103 4.41 -14.52 0.07
C GLY A 103 3.77 -13.28 -0.56
N ARG A 104 3.09 -12.46 0.26
CA ARG A 104 2.19 -11.42 -0.25
C ARG A 104 2.55 -10.03 0.21
N ILE A 105 2.53 -9.07 -0.70
CA ILE A 105 2.66 -7.65 -0.40
C ILE A 105 1.44 -6.93 -0.95
N VAL A 106 0.74 -6.21 -0.08
CA VAL A 106 -0.42 -5.41 -0.43
C VAL A 106 -0.13 -3.95 -0.13
N ASN A 107 -0.05 -3.13 -1.18
CA ASN A 107 0.22 -1.70 -1.09
C ASN A 107 -1.10 -0.91 -1.14
N ILE A 108 -1.37 -0.11 -0.11
CA ILE A 108 -2.61 0.70 -0.07
C ILE A 108 -2.43 1.95 -0.92
N GLY A 109 -2.93 1.85 -2.15
CA GLY A 109 -2.99 2.92 -3.14
C GLY A 109 -4.15 3.89 -2.90
N SER A 110 -4.57 4.55 -3.97
CA SER A 110 -5.74 5.42 -4.01
C SER A 110 -6.20 5.59 -5.45
N ALA A 111 -7.49 5.84 -5.65
CA ALA A 111 -8.00 6.33 -6.94
C ALA A 111 -7.30 7.63 -7.39
N SER A 112 -6.74 8.40 -6.45
CA SER A 112 -5.91 9.59 -6.75
C SER A 112 -4.67 9.28 -7.59
N GLY A 113 -4.12 8.07 -7.51
CA GLY A 113 -2.97 7.67 -8.33
C GLY A 113 -3.32 7.69 -9.82
N PRO A 114 -4.29 6.86 -10.28
CA PRO A 114 -4.75 6.89 -11.66
C PRO A 114 -5.31 8.24 -12.11
N MET A 115 -6.00 8.98 -11.22
CA MET A 115 -6.48 10.33 -11.55
C MET A 115 -5.32 11.33 -11.77
N PHE A 116 -4.24 11.21 -10.99
CA PHE A 116 -3.03 11.99 -11.20
C PHE A 116 -2.42 11.69 -12.57
N VAL A 117 -2.28 10.42 -12.93
CA VAL A 117 -1.74 10.01 -14.24
C VAL A 117 -2.62 10.52 -15.38
N ALA A 118 -3.95 10.43 -15.25
CA ALA A 118 -4.91 10.96 -16.23
C ALA A 118 -4.72 12.48 -16.45
N GLY A 119 -4.53 13.24 -15.37
CA GLY A 119 -4.37 14.69 -15.38
C GLY A 119 -2.93 15.18 -15.62
N CYS A 120 -1.94 14.28 -15.63
CA CYS A 120 -0.53 14.65 -15.66
C CYS A 120 -0.14 15.27 -17.02
N ARG A 121 0.32 16.53 -16.98
CA ARG A 121 0.71 17.29 -18.17
C ARG A 121 2.12 16.96 -18.67
N ALA A 122 3.00 16.50 -17.78
CA ALA A 122 4.35 16.08 -18.13
C ALA A 122 4.29 14.74 -18.88
N ARG A 123 4.41 14.78 -20.21
CA ARG A 123 4.16 13.61 -21.09
C ARG A 123 5.05 12.41 -20.76
N ASP A 124 6.33 12.64 -20.48
CA ASP A 124 7.28 11.57 -20.12
C ASP A 124 6.86 10.88 -18.83
N LEU A 125 6.61 11.66 -17.76
CA LEU A 125 6.14 11.13 -16.48
C LEU A 125 4.81 10.38 -16.63
N ARG A 126 3.85 10.98 -17.33
CA ARG A 126 2.54 10.36 -17.58
C ARG A 126 2.70 9.01 -18.28
N SER A 127 3.54 8.93 -19.32
CA SER A 127 3.79 7.70 -20.05
C SER A 127 4.41 6.63 -19.15
N LYS A 128 5.41 7.00 -18.35
CA LYS A 128 6.10 6.09 -17.42
C LYS A 128 5.18 5.57 -16.32
N LEU A 129 4.30 6.41 -15.78
CA LEU A 129 3.36 6.00 -14.74
C LEU A 129 2.18 5.18 -15.28
N ALA A 130 1.76 5.42 -16.53
CA ALA A 130 0.73 4.62 -17.20
C ALA A 130 1.25 3.23 -17.62
N ASP A 131 2.52 3.13 -18.00
CA ASP A 131 3.21 1.87 -18.31
C ASP A 131 4.55 1.79 -17.55
N PRO A 132 4.54 1.35 -16.27
CA PRO A 132 5.76 1.29 -15.46
C PRO A 132 6.84 0.35 -16.01
N LEU A 133 6.47 -0.66 -16.82
CA LEU A 133 7.44 -1.56 -17.45
C LEU A 133 8.27 -0.86 -18.55
N SER A 134 7.85 0.34 -18.98
CA SER A 134 8.66 1.20 -19.86
C SER A 134 9.88 1.81 -19.16
N ILE A 135 9.89 1.88 -17.82
CA ILE A 135 10.96 2.45 -17.01
C ILE A 135 12.16 1.49 -17.00
N LYS A 136 13.15 1.76 -17.87
CA LYS A 136 14.29 0.85 -18.09
C LYS A 136 15.26 0.79 -16.93
N GLY A 137 15.41 1.87 -16.17
CA GLY A 137 16.19 1.85 -14.93
C GLY A 137 15.48 1.19 -13.75
N GLY A 138 14.28 0.63 -13.96
CA GLY A 138 13.51 -0.07 -12.93
C GLY A 138 13.20 0.81 -11.71
N VAL A 139 13.20 0.19 -10.54
CA VAL A 139 12.89 0.88 -9.27
C VAL A 139 13.86 2.02 -8.99
N ALA A 140 15.14 1.89 -9.35
CA ALA A 140 16.12 2.95 -9.14
C ALA A 140 15.78 4.23 -9.93
N GLU A 141 15.37 4.12 -11.19
CA GLU A 141 14.90 5.28 -11.96
C GLU A 141 13.60 5.86 -11.39
N LEU A 142 12.68 5.01 -10.93
CA LEU A 142 11.45 5.48 -10.27
C LEU A 142 11.74 6.25 -8.97
N ASP A 143 12.73 5.81 -8.19
CA ASP A 143 13.19 6.49 -6.97
C ASP A 143 13.80 7.85 -7.30
N GLU A 144 14.56 7.97 -8.39
CA GLU A 144 15.10 9.27 -8.85
C GLU A 144 13.98 10.21 -9.35
N ILE A 145 12.96 9.67 -10.02
CA ILE A 145 11.76 10.44 -10.38
C ILE A 145 11.09 10.98 -9.11
N ALA A 146 10.85 10.12 -8.10
CA ALA A 146 10.26 10.55 -6.83
C ALA A 146 11.14 11.60 -6.13
N LYS A 147 12.46 11.41 -6.09
CA LYS A 147 13.44 12.35 -5.50
C LYS A 147 13.42 13.73 -6.17
N SER A 148 13.15 13.80 -7.47
CA SER A 148 13.08 15.08 -8.20
C SER A 148 11.96 16.02 -7.73
N TYR A 149 11.01 15.50 -6.94
CA TYR A 149 9.91 16.29 -6.36
C TYR A 149 10.16 16.76 -4.92
N PHE A 150 11.29 16.38 -4.29
CA PHE A 150 11.64 16.96 -2.99
C PHE A 150 12.01 18.44 -3.14
N GLY A 151 11.59 19.24 -2.17
CA GLY A 151 11.73 20.68 -2.17
C GLY A 151 10.75 21.41 -3.10
N VAL A 152 9.83 20.69 -3.79
CA VAL A 152 8.75 21.33 -4.55
C VAL A 152 7.75 21.95 -3.59
N THR A 153 7.62 23.28 -3.64
CA THR A 153 6.75 24.06 -2.73
C THR A 153 5.41 24.47 -3.35
N ASP A 154 5.21 24.21 -4.64
CA ASP A 154 3.95 24.55 -5.31
C ASP A 154 2.82 23.63 -4.82
N TYR A 155 1.95 24.18 -3.97
CA TYR A 155 0.75 23.52 -3.45
C TYR A 155 -0.38 23.43 -4.50
N GLY A 156 -0.05 23.61 -5.78
CA GLY A 156 -0.88 23.34 -6.96
C GLY A 156 -0.54 22.03 -7.70
N GLY A 157 0.46 21.28 -7.21
CA GLY A 157 0.73 19.90 -7.62
C GLY A 157 0.15 18.91 -6.61
N ASP A 158 -0.59 17.90 -7.09
CA ASP A 158 -1.20 16.88 -6.23
C ASP A 158 -0.14 15.88 -5.71
N ALA A 159 0.57 16.25 -4.64
CA ALA A 159 1.59 15.42 -3.99
C ALA A 159 1.04 14.05 -3.57
N TYR A 160 -0.21 14.02 -3.09
CA TYR A 160 -0.85 12.77 -2.69
C TYR A 160 -1.11 11.87 -3.90
N GLY A 161 -1.74 12.39 -4.95
CA GLY A 161 -1.95 11.68 -6.21
C GLY A 161 -0.66 11.19 -6.84
N LEU A 162 0.38 12.03 -6.89
CA LEU A 162 1.72 11.63 -7.35
C LEU A 162 2.27 10.48 -6.51
N SER A 163 2.25 10.59 -5.18
CA SER A 163 2.77 9.54 -4.29
C SER A 163 2.06 8.19 -4.51
N LYS A 164 0.75 8.22 -4.76
CA LYS A 164 -0.05 7.01 -5.01
C LYS A 164 0.14 6.47 -6.44
N ALA A 165 0.42 7.33 -7.42
CA ALA A 165 0.80 6.91 -8.76
C ALA A 165 2.19 6.24 -8.78
N LEU A 166 3.17 6.83 -8.09
CA LEU A 166 4.50 6.25 -7.88
C LEU A 166 4.41 4.90 -7.14
N LEU A 167 3.58 4.80 -6.10
CA LEU A 167 3.35 3.54 -5.39
C LEU A 167 2.79 2.42 -6.30
N ASN A 168 1.87 2.75 -7.18
CA ASN A 168 1.35 1.80 -8.15
C ASN A 168 2.42 1.38 -9.16
N ALA A 169 3.23 2.32 -9.65
CA ALA A 169 4.36 2.03 -10.54
C ALA A 169 5.41 1.14 -9.86
N TYR A 170 5.72 1.42 -8.59
CA TYR A 170 6.60 0.58 -7.78
C TYR A 170 6.04 -0.83 -7.62
N THR A 171 4.74 -0.97 -7.37
CA THR A 171 4.08 -2.28 -7.26
C THR A 171 4.28 -3.13 -8.54
N VAL A 172 4.16 -2.52 -9.73
CA VAL A 172 4.39 -3.20 -11.01
C VAL A 172 5.85 -3.64 -11.15
N LEU A 173 6.79 -2.73 -10.89
CA LEU A 173 8.22 -3.00 -11.01
C LEU A 173 8.71 -4.03 -9.99
N HIS A 174 8.22 -3.93 -8.76
CA HIS A 174 8.55 -4.85 -7.67
C HIS A 174 8.07 -6.27 -7.99
N ALA A 175 6.84 -6.43 -8.47
CA ALA A 175 6.33 -7.71 -8.94
C ALA A 175 7.16 -8.34 -10.06
N ARG A 176 7.71 -7.53 -10.97
CA ARG A 176 8.62 -8.00 -12.03
C ARG A 176 9.94 -8.51 -11.46
N ASP A 177 10.48 -7.78 -10.48
CA ASP A 177 11.78 -8.07 -9.89
C ASP A 177 11.71 -9.26 -8.90
N GLU A 178 10.54 -9.50 -8.31
CA GLU A 178 10.27 -10.56 -7.31
C GLU A 178 9.19 -11.55 -7.76
N PRO A 179 9.47 -12.41 -8.77
CA PRO A 179 8.47 -13.28 -9.40
C PRO A 179 7.91 -14.38 -8.48
N ASP A 180 8.58 -14.69 -7.38
CA ASP A 180 8.11 -15.66 -6.38
C ASP A 180 7.15 -15.05 -5.33
N LEU A 181 6.95 -13.73 -5.36
CA LEU A 181 5.99 -13.03 -4.51
C LEU A 181 4.74 -12.62 -5.30
N ILE A 182 3.65 -12.41 -4.56
CA ILE A 182 2.43 -11.81 -5.07
C ILE A 182 2.36 -10.38 -4.53
N VAL A 183 2.69 -9.41 -5.37
CA VAL A 183 2.78 -7.98 -5.03
C VAL A 183 1.69 -7.21 -5.77
N ASN A 184 0.72 -6.66 -5.05
CA ASN A 184 -0.38 -5.90 -5.65
C ASN A 184 -0.68 -4.64 -4.85
N SER A 185 -1.39 -3.71 -5.48
CA SER A 185 -1.89 -2.49 -4.85
C SER A 185 -3.40 -2.39 -4.97
N CYS A 186 -4.04 -1.70 -4.04
CA CYS A 186 -5.47 -1.44 -4.14
C CYS A 186 -5.87 -0.10 -3.54
N SER A 187 -6.96 0.49 -4.04
CA SER A 187 -7.66 1.57 -3.35
C SER A 187 -8.63 1.01 -2.31
N PRO A 188 -8.66 1.52 -1.08
CA PRO A 188 -9.66 1.14 -0.08
C PRO A 188 -11.03 1.79 -0.36
N GLY A 189 -11.13 2.71 -1.32
CA GLY A 189 -12.32 3.50 -1.56
C GLY A 189 -12.39 4.76 -0.69
N PHE A 190 -13.54 5.43 -0.70
CA PHE A 190 -13.73 6.70 0.00
C PHE A 190 -14.26 6.47 1.42
N ILE A 191 -13.33 6.27 2.35
CA ILE A 191 -13.58 5.78 3.72
C ILE A 191 -13.48 6.90 4.76
N ARG A 192 -14.44 6.95 5.68
CA ARG A 192 -14.48 7.88 6.80
C ARG A 192 -13.42 7.52 7.83
N THR A 193 -12.29 8.21 7.75
CA THR A 193 -11.16 8.14 8.69
C THR A 193 -10.71 9.54 9.08
N ASP A 194 -9.82 9.65 10.07
CA ASP A 194 -9.17 10.92 10.41
C ASP A 194 -8.54 11.60 9.20
N LEU A 195 -7.96 10.83 8.26
CA LEU A 195 -7.37 11.38 7.04
C LEU A 195 -8.40 12.15 6.21
N THR A 196 -9.57 11.56 5.94
CA THR A 196 -10.64 12.22 5.18
C THR A 196 -11.36 13.31 5.96
N ILE A 197 -11.51 13.12 7.28
CA ILE A 197 -12.17 14.10 8.15
C ILE A 197 -11.32 15.37 8.24
N ASN A 198 -10.03 15.23 8.53
CA ASN A 198 -9.10 16.35 8.64
C ASN A 198 -8.88 17.05 7.29
N ALA A 199 -9.07 16.33 6.18
CA ALA A 199 -9.07 16.89 4.84
C ALA A 199 -10.36 17.63 4.46
N GLY A 200 -11.38 17.63 5.33
CA GLY A 200 -12.70 18.22 5.03
C GLY A 200 -13.47 17.47 3.94
N LEU A 201 -13.13 16.20 3.70
CA LEU A 201 -13.73 15.37 2.67
C LEU A 201 -14.96 14.63 3.23
N GLY A 202 -16.05 14.63 2.47
CA GLY A 202 -17.34 14.06 2.87
C GLY A 202 -17.43 12.53 2.81
N ALA A 203 -16.40 11.81 3.25
CA ALA A 203 -16.40 10.35 3.25
C ALA A 203 -17.40 9.80 4.30
N THR A 204 -18.25 8.87 3.88
CA THR A 204 -19.29 8.27 4.74
C THR A 204 -19.16 6.76 4.91
N ASN A 205 -18.41 6.07 4.04
CA ASN A 205 -18.20 4.63 4.16
C ASN A 205 -17.37 4.31 5.41
N PRO A 206 -17.70 3.25 6.16
CA PRO A 206 -16.99 2.94 7.39
C PRO A 206 -15.68 2.15 7.12
N PRO A 207 -14.74 2.11 8.09
CA PRO A 207 -13.43 1.46 7.93
C PRO A 207 -13.49 0.00 7.46
N GLU A 208 -14.48 -0.78 7.89
CA GLU A 208 -14.60 -2.20 7.56
C GLU A 208 -14.80 -2.41 6.05
N LYS A 209 -15.48 -1.47 5.39
CA LYS A 209 -15.64 -1.50 3.93
C LYS A 209 -14.31 -1.24 3.21
N GLY A 210 -13.43 -0.42 3.80
CA GLY A 210 -12.09 -0.15 3.28
C GLY A 210 -11.12 -1.31 3.42
N ALA A 211 -11.33 -2.16 4.43
CA ALA A 211 -10.49 -3.33 4.70
C ALA A 211 -10.73 -4.49 3.72
N PHE A 212 -11.86 -4.52 3.01
CA PHE A 212 -12.25 -5.63 2.14
C PHE A 212 -11.19 -5.95 1.07
N ALA A 213 -10.85 -5.00 0.20
CA ALA A 213 -9.92 -5.25 -0.90
C ALA A 213 -8.52 -5.65 -0.39
N PRO A 214 -7.92 -4.95 0.59
CA PRO A 214 -6.64 -5.37 1.15
C PRO A 214 -6.62 -6.79 1.70
N VAL A 215 -7.66 -7.17 2.46
CA VAL A 215 -7.77 -8.52 3.04
C VAL A 215 -8.00 -9.58 1.97
N ASP A 216 -8.82 -9.28 0.96
CA ASP A 216 -9.05 -10.21 -0.15
C ASP A 216 -7.75 -10.44 -0.96
N LEU A 217 -7.00 -9.39 -1.28
CA LEU A 217 -5.70 -9.48 -1.94
C LEU A 217 -4.68 -10.26 -1.09
N LEU A 218 -4.71 -10.07 0.23
CA LEU A 218 -3.80 -10.74 1.16
C LEU A 218 -4.15 -12.22 1.36
N MET A 219 -5.44 -12.59 1.44
CA MET A 219 -5.82 -13.91 1.96
C MET A 219 -6.43 -14.85 0.94
N ASN A 220 -6.84 -14.36 -0.23
CA ASN A 220 -7.57 -15.16 -1.19
C ASN A 220 -6.64 -15.85 -2.20
N SER A 221 -6.79 -17.16 -2.36
CA SER A 221 -5.98 -17.96 -3.30
C SER A 221 -6.28 -17.67 -4.77
N LYS A 222 -7.37 -16.94 -5.09
CA LYS A 222 -7.65 -16.51 -6.48
C LYS A 222 -6.55 -15.63 -7.10
N PHE A 223 -5.66 -15.08 -6.27
CA PHE A 223 -4.50 -14.30 -6.71
C PHE A 223 -3.24 -15.15 -6.93
N GLU A 224 -3.29 -16.45 -6.65
CA GLU A 224 -2.21 -17.40 -6.92
C GLU A 224 -2.26 -17.89 -8.37
N GLY A 225 -1.10 -18.06 -8.99
CA GLY A 225 -0.99 -18.56 -10.36
C GLY A 225 -1.50 -17.60 -11.44
N ILE A 226 -1.83 -16.36 -11.10
CA ILE A 226 -2.17 -15.30 -12.05
C ILE A 226 -1.10 -14.18 -12.04
N PRO A 227 -1.00 -13.34 -13.09
CA PRO A 227 -0.06 -12.22 -13.08
C PRO A 227 -0.32 -11.26 -11.91
N THR A 228 0.75 -10.89 -11.21
CA THR A 228 0.77 -9.90 -10.13
C THR A 228 1.30 -8.56 -10.64
N GLY A 229 1.61 -7.60 -9.75
CA GLY A 229 1.98 -6.24 -10.13
C GLY A 229 0.79 -5.41 -10.58
N ARG A 230 -0.41 -5.66 -10.04
CA ARG A 230 -1.65 -5.04 -10.50
C ARG A 230 -2.21 -4.06 -9.47
N TYR A 231 -3.00 -3.11 -9.97
CA TYR A 231 -3.80 -2.19 -9.17
C TYR A 231 -5.27 -2.61 -9.17
N TYR A 232 -5.89 -2.59 -8.00
CA TYR A 232 -7.28 -3.02 -7.78
C TYR A 232 -8.14 -1.91 -7.16
N GLY A 233 -9.42 -1.90 -7.51
CA GLY A 233 -10.42 -1.02 -6.89
C GLY A 233 -10.80 -1.50 -5.49
N SER A 234 -11.68 -0.74 -4.82
CA SER A 234 -12.19 -1.08 -3.49
C SER A 234 -13.06 -2.35 -3.46
N ASP A 235 -13.44 -2.84 -4.64
CA ASP A 235 -14.16 -4.10 -4.86
C ASP A 235 -13.22 -5.26 -5.21
N ALA A 236 -11.90 -5.08 -5.07
CA ALA A 236 -10.87 -6.07 -5.42
C ALA A 236 -10.90 -6.49 -6.91
N VAL A 237 -11.37 -5.60 -7.79
CA VAL A 237 -11.41 -5.80 -9.24
C VAL A 237 -10.28 -5.01 -9.91
N ARG A 238 -9.58 -5.63 -10.88
CA ARG A 238 -8.44 -5.02 -11.58
C ARG A 238 -8.86 -3.69 -12.19
N SER A 239 -8.06 -2.66 -11.92
CA SER A 239 -8.29 -1.28 -12.32
C SER A 239 -7.07 -0.75 -13.11
N PRO A 240 -7.28 0.19 -14.04
CA PRO A 240 -6.20 0.77 -14.82
C PRO A 240 -5.34 1.71 -13.97
N LEU A 241 -4.10 1.93 -14.41
CA LEU A 241 -3.12 2.80 -13.74
C LEU A 241 -3.26 4.27 -14.11
N ASP A 242 -4.06 4.59 -15.13
CA ASP A 242 -4.10 5.90 -15.79
C ASP A 242 -5.49 6.52 -15.91
N CYS A 243 -6.52 5.88 -15.36
CA CYS A 243 -7.85 6.46 -15.21
C CYS A 243 -8.63 5.85 -14.04
N TYR A 244 -9.70 6.52 -13.62
CA TYR A 244 -10.55 6.00 -12.57
C TYR A 244 -11.47 4.89 -13.09
N ARG A 245 -11.54 3.78 -12.35
CA ARG A 245 -12.57 2.75 -12.48
C ARG A 245 -13.43 2.76 -11.22
N GLY A 246 -14.74 2.87 -11.38
CA GLY A 246 -15.70 2.82 -10.29
C GLY A 246 -15.97 1.39 -9.80
N PRO A 247 -16.31 1.19 -8.51
CA PRO A 247 -16.77 -0.11 -8.04
C PRO A 247 -18.01 -0.58 -8.81
N GLY A 248 -18.00 -1.85 -9.25
CA GLY A 248 -19.06 -2.42 -10.09
C GLY A 248 -18.87 -2.26 -11.61
N ASP A 249 -17.93 -1.41 -12.06
CA ASP A 249 -17.57 -1.35 -13.47
C ASP A 249 -16.84 -2.65 -13.89
N PRO A 250 -16.84 -3.03 -15.19
CA PRO A 250 -16.10 -4.19 -15.67
C PRO A 250 -14.61 -4.17 -15.28
N PRO A 251 -13.97 -5.34 -15.15
CA PRO A 251 -12.52 -5.42 -14.91
C PRO A 251 -11.73 -4.76 -16.04
N PHE A 252 -10.59 -4.18 -15.70
CA PHE A 252 -9.62 -3.72 -16.68
C PHE A 252 -8.90 -4.90 -17.33
N GLU A 253 -9.06 -5.04 -18.64
CA GLU A 253 -8.48 -6.12 -19.46
C GLU A 253 -7.23 -5.69 -20.24
N GLY A 254 -6.71 -4.49 -19.98
CA GLY A 254 -5.49 -4.02 -20.63
C GLY A 254 -4.25 -4.84 -20.23
N PRO A 255 -3.12 -4.61 -20.93
CA PRO A 255 -1.85 -5.27 -20.63
C PRO A 255 -1.49 -5.14 -19.15
#